data_AF-A0A5N7Z9B1-F1
#
_entry.id   AF-A0A5N7Z9B1-F1
#
_cell.length_a   1.000
_cell.length_b   1.000
_cell.length_c   1.000
_cell.angle_alpha   90.00
_cell.angle_beta   90.00
_cell.angle_gamma   90.00
#
_symmetry.space_group_name_H-M   'P 1'
#
loop_
_entity.id
_entity.type
_entity.pdbx_description
1 polymer ?
#
loop_
_entity_poly.entity_id
_entity_poly.type
_entity_poly.pdbx_seq_one_letter_code
_entity_poly.pdbx_strand_id
1 'polypeptide(L)'
;MPTDCISYQESNYFSRLIVDYLDKKTETQSLYHRFPTLENFGSQIDEKAAHFSTTHRNTLVTVLEKQYASTAASEATLQNIALLKNGNTFTVTTGHQLNLFTGPLYFLYKIVSAINLAKELKAAYPNHHFVPVYW
;
A
#
# COMPACT_ATOMS: atom_id res chain seq x y z
N MET A 1 -24.33 -8.23 2.37
CA MET A 1 -24.65 -9.13 1.24
C MET A 1 -23.69 -10.29 1.30
N PRO A 2 -24.15 -11.54 1.24
CA PRO A 2 -23.22 -12.67 1.09
C PRO A 2 -22.44 -12.47 -0.21
N THR A 3 -21.12 -12.65 -0.14
CA THR A 3 -20.22 -12.57 -1.30
C THR A 3 -19.96 -13.98 -1.80
N ASP A 4 -20.36 -14.25 -3.03
CA ASP A 4 -19.92 -15.44 -3.76
C ASP A 4 -18.54 -15.16 -4.35
N CYS A 5 -17.60 -16.10 -4.15
CA CYS A 5 -16.21 -15.97 -4.57
C CYS A 5 -15.82 -17.14 -5.47
N ILE A 6 -14.96 -16.87 -6.46
CA ILE A 6 -14.27 -17.89 -7.28
C ILE A 6 -12.79 -17.77 -6.96
N SER A 7 -12.10 -18.89 -6.76
CA SER A 7 -10.65 -18.87 -6.52
C SER A 7 -9.90 -18.39 -7.77
N TYR A 8 -8.70 -17.83 -7.58
CA TYR A 8 -7.86 -17.43 -8.71
C TYR A 8 -7.53 -18.63 -9.62
N GLN A 9 -7.35 -19.80 -9.02
CA GLN A 9 -7.06 -21.09 -9.64
C GLN A 9 -8.20 -21.55 -10.56
N GLU A 10 -9.46 -21.38 -10.12
CA GLU A 10 -10.65 -21.81 -10.87
C GLU A 10 -11.12 -20.78 -11.89
N SER A 11 -10.65 -19.52 -11.79
CA SER A 11 -11.07 -18.44 -12.70
C SER A 11 -10.65 -18.65 -14.16
N ASN A 12 -9.65 -19.50 -14.42
CA ASN A 12 -9.01 -19.70 -15.74
C ASN A 12 -8.51 -18.41 -16.43
N TYR A 13 -8.43 -17.30 -15.70
CA TYR A 13 -8.07 -15.99 -16.24
C TYR A 13 -6.58 -15.66 -16.03
N PHE A 14 -6.03 -16.09 -14.90
CA PHE A 14 -4.66 -15.73 -14.51
C PHE A 14 -3.62 -16.66 -15.12
N SER A 15 -2.45 -16.10 -15.42
CA SER A 15 -1.32 -16.89 -15.91
C SER A 15 -0.83 -17.87 -14.84
N ARG A 16 -0.17 -18.93 -15.30
CA ARG A 16 0.46 -19.91 -14.40
C ARG A 16 1.41 -19.27 -13.39
N LEU A 17 2.14 -18.23 -13.79
CA LEU A 17 3.05 -17.51 -12.89
C LEU A 17 2.31 -16.87 -11.70
N ILE A 18 1.16 -16.24 -11.94
CA ILE A 18 0.38 -15.61 -10.87
C ILE A 18 -0.22 -16.67 -9.95
N VAL A 19 -0.76 -17.75 -10.53
CA VAL A 19 -1.29 -18.87 -9.73
C VAL A 19 -0.19 -19.49 -8.88
N ASP A 20 0.97 -19.78 -9.47
CA ASP A 20 2.13 -20.38 -8.78
C ASP A 20 2.66 -19.45 -7.66
N TYR A 21 2.64 -18.13 -7.86
CA TYR A 21 2.96 -17.14 -6.83
C TYR A 21 1.96 -17.17 -5.66
N LEU A 22 0.65 -17.17 -5.95
CA LEU A 22 -0.40 -17.22 -4.94
C LEU A 22 -0.38 -18.53 -4.13
N ASP A 23 0.00 -19.63 -4.79
CA ASP A 23 0.21 -20.94 -4.17
C ASP A 23 1.56 -21.05 -3.42
N LYS A 24 2.37 -19.98 -3.42
CA LYS A 24 3.69 -19.91 -2.77
C LYS A 24 4.65 -21.02 -3.23
N LYS A 25 4.61 -21.36 -4.52
CA LYS A 25 5.50 -22.37 -5.10
C LYS A 25 6.95 -21.92 -5.04
N THR A 26 7.84 -22.82 -4.64
CA THR A 26 9.25 -22.53 -4.37
C THR A 26 9.99 -21.99 -5.60
N GLU A 27 9.54 -22.37 -6.80
CA GLU A 27 10.06 -21.90 -8.08
C GLU A 27 9.88 -20.38 -8.29
N THR A 28 8.89 -19.76 -7.62
CA THR A 28 8.62 -18.31 -7.71
C THR A 28 9.34 -17.49 -6.64
N GLN A 29 9.95 -18.14 -5.63
CA GLN A 29 10.50 -17.46 -4.45
C GLN A 29 11.65 -16.51 -4.80
N SER A 30 12.41 -16.77 -5.88
CA SER A 30 13.48 -15.88 -6.33
C SER A 30 12.98 -14.56 -6.93
N LEU A 31 11.68 -14.46 -7.25
CA LEU A 31 11.08 -13.30 -7.90
C LEU A 31 10.58 -12.25 -6.91
N TYR A 32 10.53 -12.56 -5.61
CA TYR A 32 10.05 -11.65 -4.59
C TYR A 32 10.80 -11.83 -3.26
N HIS A 33 10.84 -10.77 -2.46
CA HIS A 33 11.54 -10.78 -1.18
C HIS A 33 10.71 -11.46 -0.07
N ARG A 34 9.50 -10.93 0.18
CA ARG A 34 8.58 -11.45 1.21
C ARG A 34 7.19 -11.63 0.62
N PHE A 35 6.54 -12.75 0.95
CA PHE A 35 5.13 -12.93 0.63
C PHE A 35 4.27 -12.04 1.54
N PRO A 36 3.21 -11.38 1.06
CA PRO A 36 2.44 -10.39 1.83
C PRO A 36 1.47 -11.03 2.84
N THR A 37 1.97 -11.86 3.75
CA THR A 37 1.20 -12.23 4.95
C THR A 37 1.33 -11.14 6.01
N LEU A 38 0.36 -11.07 6.93
CA LEU A 38 0.35 -10.05 7.97
C LEU A 38 1.64 -10.06 8.78
N GLU A 39 2.15 -11.24 9.12
CA GLU A 39 3.36 -11.44 9.94
C GLU A 39 4.62 -10.91 9.24
N ASN A 40 4.72 -11.11 7.92
CA ASN A 40 5.87 -10.70 7.13
C ASN A 40 6.01 -9.17 7.03
N PHE A 41 4.95 -8.41 7.32
CA PHE A 41 5.06 -6.96 7.40
C PHE A 41 5.94 -6.49 8.56
N GLY A 42 6.09 -7.26 9.64
CA GLY A 42 6.99 -6.91 10.76
C GLY A 42 8.43 -6.73 10.27
N SER A 43 8.99 -7.75 9.61
CA SER A 43 10.34 -7.66 9.04
C SER A 43 10.45 -6.62 7.93
N GLN A 44 9.37 -6.37 7.18
CA GLN A 44 9.34 -5.31 6.16
C GLN A 44 9.41 -3.91 6.81
N ILE A 45 8.72 -3.70 7.93
CA ILE A 45 8.74 -2.47 8.72
C ILE A 45 10.16 -2.20 9.23
N ASP A 46 10.81 -3.20 9.84
CA ASP A 46 12.16 -3.06 10.38
C ASP A 46 13.17 -2.70 9.28
N GLU A 47 13.10 -3.40 8.14
CA GLU A 47 13.96 -3.10 6.99
C GLU A 47 13.72 -1.67 6.48
N LYS A 48 12.47 -1.27 6.28
CA LYS A 48 12.17 0.08 5.77
C LYS A 48 12.53 1.18 6.77
N ALA A 49 12.39 0.93 8.07
CA ALA A 49 12.80 1.87 9.11
C ALA A 49 14.30 2.19 9.04
N ALA A 50 15.12 1.18 8.75
CA ALA A 50 16.57 1.34 8.63
C ALA A 50 17.02 2.09 7.37
N HIS A 51 16.19 2.11 6.31
CA HIS A 51 16.60 2.58 4.98
C HIS A 51 15.97 3.91 4.52
N PHE A 52 15.09 4.54 5.31
CA PHE A 52 14.46 5.82 4.94
C PHE A 52 14.79 6.94 5.94
N SER A 53 15.79 7.75 5.59
CA SER A 53 16.34 8.80 6.46
C SER A 53 15.35 9.93 6.78
N THR A 54 15.55 10.55 7.94
CA THR A 54 14.79 11.74 8.37
C THR A 54 14.88 12.88 7.34
N THR A 55 16.03 13.06 6.68
CA THR A 55 16.19 14.06 5.63
C THR A 55 15.25 13.79 4.46
N HIS A 56 15.15 12.55 3.97
CA HIS A 56 14.21 12.21 2.90
C HIS A 56 12.74 12.39 3.32
N ARG A 57 12.40 12.05 4.58
CA ARG A 57 11.06 12.30 5.14
C ARG A 57 10.70 13.78 5.13
N ASN A 58 11.61 14.64 5.61
CA ASN A 58 11.39 16.08 5.64
C ASN A 58 11.23 16.66 4.23
N THR A 59 12.05 16.24 3.28
CA THR A 59 11.93 16.66 1.88
C THR A 59 10.59 16.24 1.28
N LEU A 60 10.19 14.98 1.47
CA LEU A 60 8.91 14.46 1.01
C LEU A 60 7.74 15.28 1.55
N VAL A 61 7.69 15.48 2.87
CA VAL A 61 6.57 16.19 3.51
C VAL A 61 6.53 17.66 3.07
N THR A 62 7.67 18.32 2.95
CA THR A 62 7.75 19.71 2.47
C THR A 62 7.16 19.85 1.06
N VAL A 63 7.49 18.93 0.16
CA VAL A 63 6.97 18.95 -1.22
C VAL A 63 5.47 18.67 -1.23
N LEU A 64 4.99 17.70 -0.44
CA LEU A 64 3.57 17.38 -0.34
C LEU A 64 2.75 18.52 0.28
N GLU A 65 3.22 19.13 1.37
CA GLU A 65 2.59 20.30 1.99
C GLU A 65 2.46 21.44 0.97
N LYS A 66 3.51 21.70 0.19
CA LYS A 66 3.48 22.72 -0.88
C LYS A 66 2.48 22.37 -1.99
N GLN A 67 2.46 21.12 -2.44
CA GLN A 67 1.55 20.67 -3.51
C GLN A 67 0.08 20.73 -3.06
N TYR A 68 -0.20 20.35 -1.82
CA TYR A 68 -1.56 20.31 -1.29
C TYR A 68 -2.08 21.67 -0.78
N ALA A 69 -1.22 22.68 -0.65
CA ALA A 69 -1.62 24.03 -0.23
C ALA A 69 -2.67 24.69 -1.17
N SER A 70 -2.67 24.34 -2.46
CA SER A 70 -3.63 24.84 -3.46
C SER A 70 -4.76 23.85 -3.77
N THR A 71 -4.83 22.73 -3.06
CA THR A 71 -5.83 21.68 -3.26
C THR A 71 -6.82 21.71 -2.10
N ALA A 72 -8.12 21.55 -2.36
CA ALA A 72 -9.13 21.38 -1.31
C ALA A 72 -9.04 19.99 -0.67
N ALA A 73 -7.99 19.78 0.13
CA ALA A 73 -7.69 18.50 0.77
C ALA A 73 -8.48 18.33 2.08
N SER A 74 -8.81 17.08 2.40
CA SER A 74 -9.45 16.76 3.68
C SER A 74 -8.45 16.91 4.85
N GLU A 75 -8.96 17.16 6.05
CA GLU A 75 -8.14 17.19 7.27
C GLU A 75 -7.36 15.88 7.45
N ALA A 76 -8.00 14.73 7.21
CA ALA A 76 -7.36 13.43 7.28
C ALA A 76 -6.16 13.31 6.31
N THR A 77 -6.27 13.88 5.11
CA THR A 77 -5.16 13.93 4.13
C THR A 77 -4.00 14.76 4.67
N LEU A 78 -4.28 15.93 5.24
CA LEU A 78 -3.24 16.81 5.80
C LEU A 78 -2.55 16.17 7.02
N GLN A 79 -3.32 15.51 7.89
CA GLN A 79 -2.78 14.73 9.01
C GLN A 79 -1.88 13.60 8.53
N ASN A 80 -2.30 12.85 7.50
CA ASN A 80 -1.49 11.80 6.89
C ASN A 80 -0.17 12.34 6.32
N ILE A 81 -0.21 13.48 5.63
CA ILE A 81 1.00 14.15 5.12
C ILE A 81 1.93 14.51 6.29
N ALA A 82 1.40 15.07 7.37
CA ALA A 82 2.20 15.43 8.54
C ALA A 82 2.84 14.19 9.21
N LEU A 83 2.10 13.08 9.33
CA LEU A 83 2.60 11.82 9.91
C LEU A 83 3.84 11.28 9.18
N LEU A 84 3.98 11.51 7.87
CA LEU A 84 5.14 11.03 7.10
C LEU A 84 6.50 11.56 7.60
N LYS A 85 6.50 12.66 8.39
CA LYS A 85 7.70 13.17 9.08
C LYS A 85 8.24 12.17 10.11
N ASN A 86 7.37 11.34 10.70
CA ASN A 86 7.73 10.44 11.80
C ASN A 86 8.44 9.17 11.30
N GLY A 87 9.51 8.75 11.98
CA GLY A 87 10.30 7.57 11.63
C GLY A 87 9.54 6.24 11.68
N ASN A 88 8.48 6.17 12.50
CA ASN A 88 7.59 5.01 12.64
C ASN A 88 6.40 5.04 11.68
N THR A 89 6.41 5.90 10.66
CA THR A 89 5.36 5.99 9.65
C THR A 89 5.81 5.36 8.33
N PHE A 90 4.95 4.51 7.78
CA PHE A 90 5.13 3.79 6.52
C PHE A 90 3.96 4.07 5.58
N THR A 91 4.15 3.76 4.30
CA THR A 91 3.13 3.93 3.27
C THR A 91 2.64 2.58 2.77
N VAL A 92 1.34 2.50 2.49
CA VAL A 92 0.76 1.45 1.66
C VAL A 92 0.42 2.08 0.32
N THR A 93 1.24 1.79 -0.70
CA THR A 93 1.19 2.51 -1.96
C THR A 93 0.61 1.66 -3.07
N THR A 94 -0.30 2.24 -3.83
CA THR A 94 -0.77 1.72 -5.12
C THR A 94 -0.73 2.83 -6.16
N GLY A 95 -0.93 2.50 -7.44
CA GLY A 95 -0.93 3.52 -8.48
C GLY A 95 -1.60 3.10 -9.78
N HIS A 96 -1.88 4.08 -10.62
CA HIS A 96 -2.41 3.90 -11.97
C HIS A 96 -2.11 5.14 -12.85
N GLN A 97 -2.00 4.93 -14.16
CA GLN A 97 -2.08 6.01 -15.15
C GLN A 97 -3.33 6.89 -14.94
N LEU A 98 -3.20 8.18 -15.29
CA LEU A 98 -4.30 9.14 -15.30
C LEU A 98 -5.40 8.68 -16.26
N ASN A 99 -6.64 8.63 -15.76
CA ASN A 99 -7.82 8.25 -16.55
C ASN A 99 -8.87 9.36 -16.50
N LEU A 100 -9.60 9.51 -17.60
CA LEU A 100 -10.85 10.27 -17.58
C LEU A 100 -11.90 9.49 -16.79
N PHE A 101 -12.70 10.21 -16.00
CA PHE A 101 -13.83 9.64 -15.24
C PHE A 101 -13.46 8.40 -14.39
N THR A 102 -12.34 8.46 -13.67
CA THR A 102 -11.81 7.42 -12.76
C THR A 102 -11.51 6.06 -13.39
N GLY A 103 -11.62 5.92 -14.71
CA GLY A 103 -11.14 4.75 -15.45
C GLY A 103 -11.88 3.45 -15.13
N PRO A 104 -11.23 2.29 -15.33
CA PRO A 104 -11.85 0.99 -15.08
C PRO A 104 -12.04 0.73 -13.59
N LEU A 105 -13.01 -0.11 -13.23
CA LEU A 105 -13.43 -0.33 -11.85
C LEU A 105 -12.29 -0.77 -10.90
N TYR A 106 -11.31 -1.53 -11.40
CA TYR A 106 -10.15 -1.94 -10.59
C TYR A 106 -9.30 -0.76 -10.11
N PHE A 107 -9.43 0.43 -10.71
CA PHE A 107 -8.85 1.67 -10.21
C PHE A 107 -9.31 1.96 -8.78
N LEU A 108 -10.63 1.91 -8.56
CA LEU A 108 -11.23 2.15 -7.24
C LEU A 108 -10.87 1.01 -6.27
N TYR A 109 -10.88 -0.24 -6.75
CA TYR A 109 -10.51 -1.37 -5.90
C TYR A 109 -9.08 -1.28 -5.40
N LYS A 110 -8.12 -0.86 -6.22
CA LYS A 110 -6.73 -0.65 -5.78
C LYS A 110 -6.62 0.37 -4.64
N ILE A 111 -7.32 1.50 -4.77
CA ILE A 111 -7.33 2.55 -3.73
C ILE A 111 -7.95 2.00 -2.43
N VAL A 112 -9.11 1.35 -2.53
CA VAL A 112 -9.78 0.75 -1.37
C VAL A 112 -8.92 -0.32 -0.71
N SER A 113 -8.24 -1.17 -1.48
CA SER A 113 -7.31 -2.17 -0.95
C SER A 113 -6.14 -1.54 -0.19
N ALA A 114 -5.55 -0.46 -0.71
CA ALA A 114 -4.47 0.24 0.00
C ALA A 114 -4.97 0.85 1.34
N ILE A 115 -6.17 1.44 1.35
CA ILE A 115 -6.79 1.98 2.56
C ILE A 115 -7.09 0.88 3.57
N ASN A 116 -7.66 -0.25 3.13
CA ASN A 116 -7.99 -1.35 4.04
C ASN A 116 -6.75 -2.00 4.63
N LEU A 117 -5.72 -2.25 3.80
CA LEU A 117 -4.46 -2.80 4.29
C LEU A 117 -3.78 -1.84 5.29
N ALA A 118 -3.81 -0.52 5.06
CA ALA A 118 -3.30 0.44 6.04
C ALA A 118 -4.02 0.37 7.39
N LYS A 119 -5.35 0.14 7.39
CA LYS A 119 -6.13 -0.05 8.62
C LYS A 119 -5.80 -1.36 9.32
N GLU A 120 -5.70 -2.46 8.57
CA GLU A 120 -5.35 -3.79 9.09
C GLU A 120 -3.94 -3.76 9.73
N LEU A 121 -2.97 -3.15 9.06
CA LEU A 121 -1.63 -2.97 9.59
C LEU A 121 -1.61 -2.08 10.82
N LYS A 122 -2.41 -1.01 10.87
CA LYS A 122 -2.50 -0.17 12.08
C LYS A 122 -3.05 -0.96 13.29
N ALA A 123 -4.01 -1.85 13.06
CA ALA A 123 -4.54 -2.71 14.11
C ALA A 123 -3.50 -3.74 14.58
N ALA A 124 -2.77 -4.36 13.66
CA ALA A 124 -1.74 -5.36 13.98
C ALA A 124 -0.46 -4.76 14.59
N TYR A 125 -0.09 -3.55 14.18
CA TYR A 125 1.14 -2.85 14.59
C TYR A 125 0.81 -1.45 15.15
N PRO A 126 0.20 -1.35 16.36
CA PRO A 126 -0.34 -0.10 16.90
C PRO A 126 0.68 1.01 17.15
N ASN A 127 1.97 0.64 17.32
CA ASN A 127 3.07 1.60 17.52
C ASN A 127 3.57 2.25 16.22
N HIS A 128 3.08 1.80 15.06
CA HIS A 128 3.43 2.34 13.76
C HIS A 128 2.23 3.06 13.12
N HIS A 129 2.50 3.92 12.14
CA HIS A 129 1.47 4.56 11.33
C HIS A 129 1.59 4.08 9.88
N PHE A 130 0.44 3.93 9.21
CA PHE A 130 0.36 3.47 7.83
C PHE A 130 -0.49 4.44 7.03
N VAL A 131 0.13 5.15 6.08
CA VAL A 131 -0.53 6.14 5.23
C VAL A 131 -0.83 5.49 3.88
N PRO A 132 -2.11 5.37 3.46
CA PRO A 132 -2.44 4.92 2.12
C PRO A 132 -2.05 6.00 1.11
N VAL A 133 -1.27 5.63 0.11
CA VAL A 133 -0.81 6.53 -0.96
C VAL A 133 -1.29 5.98 -2.30
N TYR A 134 -1.90 6.86 -3.08
CA TYR A 134 -2.23 6.60 -4.47
C TYR A 134 -1.32 7.46 -5.36
N TRP A 135 -0.59 6.81 -6.27
CA TRP A 135 0.34 7.42 -7.23
C TRP A 135 -0.22 7.39 -8.65
#